data_AF-A0A2H3HQR4-F1
#
_entry.id   AF-A0A2H3HQR4-F1
#
_cell.length_a   1.000
_cell.length_b   1.000
_cell.length_c   1.000
_cell.angle_alpha   90.00
_cell.angle_beta   90.00
_cell.angle_gamma   90.00
#
_symmetry.space_group_name_H-M   'P 1'
#
loop_
_entity.id
_entity.type
_entity.pdbx_description
1 polymer ?
#
loop_
_entity_poly.entity_id
_entity_poly.type
_entity_poly.pdbx_seq_one_letter_code
_entity_poly.pdbx_strand_id
1 'polypeptide(L)'
;MSSSLFLKARGYETVIRSTHVSQNKRVYLEGTVFPLDAFTFSPRLSYTPLDGTHIELPPLCYTVLNGSFEDLRDLLADSKRTEQFQRDIDYALFFANLSEDTLKAFVLLESGANPGRPLSSNGLHGAASRGQLNEICKYALNPNISMDVQDETFATPVIYAMDLNSPRDWDTIEYLFIQGASPQAKVSNYTYAQIARQKGKDDLAQKIEAYKGWVGPLYKKSVIRVKQHKRSGLVWVKVLYECPRFPNEGWNYTSYELFSELGDDLLVKEAKRMWEENRSRGRLRRSMRKGL
;
A
#
# COMPACT_ATOMS: atom_id res chain seq x y z
N MET A 1 33.76 14.81 7.04
CA MET A 1 34.35 13.78 6.16
C MET A 1 33.93 12.43 6.74
N SER A 2 32.92 11.80 6.14
CA SER A 2 32.33 10.57 6.66
C SER A 2 33.14 9.37 6.16
N SER A 3 33.74 8.63 7.08
CA SER A 3 34.57 7.46 6.80
C SER A 3 33.70 6.20 6.82
N SER A 4 33.46 5.60 5.66
CA SER A 4 32.97 4.23 5.56
C SER A 4 34.11 3.25 5.82
N LEU A 5 33.93 2.35 6.80
CA LEU A 5 34.86 1.26 7.09
C LEU A 5 34.55 0.08 6.17
N PHE A 6 35.42 -0.19 5.21
CA PHE A 6 35.38 -1.40 4.38
C PHE A 6 36.11 -2.54 5.09
N LEU A 7 35.39 -3.60 5.46
CA LEU A 7 35.96 -4.89 5.85
C LEU A 7 35.78 -5.88 4.69
N LYS A 8 36.91 -6.23 4.07
CA LYS A 8 36.99 -7.12 2.91
C LYS A 8 37.09 -8.57 3.41
N ALA A 9 36.01 -9.34 3.25
CA ALA A 9 36.03 -10.80 3.31
C ALA A 9 35.24 -11.33 2.12
N ARG A 10 35.78 -12.35 1.43
CA ARG A 10 35.20 -12.94 0.22
C ARG A 10 33.74 -13.37 0.44
N GLY A 11 32.82 -12.82 -0.34
CA GLY A 11 31.57 -13.48 -0.73
C GLY A 11 30.24 -12.97 -0.16
N TYR A 12 30.21 -11.98 0.74
CA TYR A 12 28.94 -11.43 1.26
C TYR A 12 29.07 -9.93 1.50
N GLU A 13 28.46 -9.10 0.64
CA GLU A 13 28.37 -7.67 0.89
C GLU A 13 27.22 -7.40 1.87
N THR A 14 27.57 -7.06 3.11
CA THR A 14 26.61 -6.64 4.14
C THR A 14 26.32 -5.16 3.96
N VAL A 15 25.10 -4.80 3.55
CA VAL A 15 24.65 -3.40 3.55
C VAL A 15 24.07 -3.09 4.93
N ILE A 16 24.69 -2.16 5.67
CA ILE A 16 24.19 -1.65 6.95
C ILE A 16 23.57 -0.28 6.69
N ARG A 17 22.23 -0.17 6.74
CA ARG A 17 21.54 1.12 6.69
C ARG A 17 21.49 1.69 8.12
N SER A 18 22.17 2.83 8.33
CA SER A 18 22.21 3.52 9.61
C SER A 18 21.26 4.73 9.61
N THR A 19 20.39 4.82 10.61
CA THR A 19 19.58 6.02 10.92
C THR A 19 19.84 6.37 12.40
N HIS A 20 20.36 7.57 12.67
CA HIS A 20 21.00 8.04 13.93
C HIS A 20 20.53 7.49 15.32
N VAL A 21 21.53 6.95 16.06
CA VAL A 21 21.91 6.94 17.51
C VAL A 21 20.87 7.08 18.65
N SER A 22 20.64 5.95 19.35
CA SER A 22 20.98 5.73 20.79
C SER A 22 20.33 4.44 21.34
N GLN A 23 19.29 3.91 20.69
CA GLN A 23 18.54 2.73 21.13
C GLN A 23 18.16 1.78 19.98
N ASN A 24 18.73 1.97 18.80
CA ASN A 24 18.39 1.15 17.65
C ASN A 24 18.74 -0.31 17.90
N LYS A 25 17.86 -1.20 17.47
CA LYS A 25 18.06 -2.64 17.56
C LYS A 25 18.36 -3.20 16.19
N ARG A 26 19.36 -4.07 16.12
CA ARG A 26 19.73 -4.75 14.88
C ARG A 26 18.81 -5.95 14.66
N VAL A 27 18.24 -6.06 13.47
CA VAL A 27 17.39 -7.18 13.05
C VAL A 27 17.98 -7.80 11.78
N TYR A 28 17.80 -9.11 11.62
CA TYR A 28 18.06 -9.83 10.37
C TYR A 28 16.73 -10.18 9.73
N LEU A 29 16.56 -9.84 8.46
CA LEU A 29 15.42 -10.22 7.65
C LEU A 29 15.92 -11.04 6.46
N GLU A 30 15.21 -12.11 6.13
CA GLU A 30 15.55 -12.96 4.98
C GLU A 30 15.34 -12.20 3.65
N GLY A 31 16.25 -12.44 2.70
CA GLY A 31 16.21 -11.83 1.38
C GLY A 31 16.64 -10.36 1.33
N THR A 32 16.42 -9.77 0.16
CA THR A 32 16.70 -8.36 -0.12
C THR A 32 15.48 -7.51 0.26
N VAL A 33 15.54 -6.83 1.41
CA VAL A 33 14.41 -6.01 1.90
C VAL A 33 14.26 -4.72 1.09
N PHE A 34 15.38 -4.13 0.68
CA PHE A 34 15.42 -2.93 -0.15
C PHE A 34 15.94 -3.31 -1.54
N PRO A 35 15.08 -3.37 -2.57
CA PRO A 35 15.40 -4.05 -3.82
C PRO A 35 16.66 -3.53 -4.52
N LEU A 36 16.95 -2.23 -4.39
CA LEU A 36 18.10 -1.60 -5.04
C LEU A 36 19.44 -1.92 -4.39
N ASP A 37 19.45 -2.46 -3.15
CA ASP A 37 20.68 -2.93 -2.51
C ASP A 37 21.25 -4.16 -3.23
N ALA A 38 20.43 -4.88 -4.00
CA ALA A 38 20.87 -5.99 -4.85
C ALA A 38 21.37 -5.56 -6.24
N PHE A 39 21.47 -4.25 -6.52
CA PHE A 39 21.91 -3.74 -7.83
C PHE A 39 23.22 -2.97 -7.74
N THR A 40 24.06 -3.19 -8.76
CA THR A 40 25.14 -2.26 -9.10
C THR A 40 24.78 -1.59 -10.41
N PHE A 41 24.81 -0.25 -10.45
CA PHE A 41 24.40 0.53 -11.63
C PHE A 41 25.57 0.96 -12.52
N SER A 42 26.80 0.92 -12.01
CA SER A 42 28.00 1.38 -12.71
C SER A 42 29.15 0.37 -12.50
N PRO A 43 29.91 0.00 -13.54
CA PRO A 43 29.88 0.52 -14.92
C PRO A 43 28.78 -0.07 -15.82
N ARG A 44 28.08 -1.11 -15.37
CA ARG A 44 26.93 -1.73 -16.03
C ARG A 44 25.92 -2.14 -14.97
N LEU A 45 24.64 -2.14 -15.35
CA LEU A 45 23.58 -2.70 -14.51
C LEU A 45 23.84 -4.19 -14.28
N SER A 46 23.97 -4.59 -13.02
CA SER A 46 24.02 -5.99 -12.60
C SER A 46 23.15 -6.21 -11.38
N TYR A 47 22.64 -7.43 -11.24
CA TYR A 47 21.80 -7.84 -10.11
C TYR A 47 22.46 -9.00 -9.36
N THR A 48 22.50 -8.88 -8.05
CA THR A 48 23.04 -9.88 -7.12
C THR A 48 22.15 -9.85 -5.88
N PRO A 49 21.14 -10.72 -5.79
CA PRO A 49 20.25 -10.75 -4.64
C PRO A 49 21.02 -11.09 -3.36
N LEU A 50 20.59 -10.48 -2.26
CA LEU A 50 21.09 -10.78 -0.93
C LEU A 50 20.27 -11.91 -0.31
N ASP A 51 20.94 -12.87 0.33
CA ASP A 51 20.31 -13.93 1.12
C ASP A 51 19.60 -13.38 2.38
N GLY A 52 20.02 -12.20 2.83
CA GLY A 52 19.43 -11.51 3.97
C GLY A 52 19.91 -10.08 4.11
N THR A 53 19.11 -9.29 4.81
CA THR A 53 19.34 -7.86 5.06
C THR A 53 19.47 -7.62 6.56
N HIS A 54 20.56 -6.96 6.97
CA HIS A 54 20.73 -6.49 8.35
C HIS A 54 20.32 -5.02 8.45
N ILE A 55 19.35 -4.72 9.32
CA ILE A 55 18.80 -3.37 9.47
C ILE A 55 18.92 -2.93 10.92
N GLU A 56 19.35 -1.68 11.12
CA GLU A 56 19.23 -1.00 12.42
C GLU A 56 17.89 -0.29 12.50
N LEU A 57 17.06 -0.67 13.46
CA LEU A 57 15.70 -0.18 13.58
C LEU A 57 15.52 0.70 14.82
N PRO A 58 14.86 1.86 14.71
CA PRO A 58 14.33 2.58 15.85
C PRO A 58 13.42 1.67 16.70
N PRO A 59 13.28 1.95 18.01
CA PRO A 59 12.48 1.12 18.91
C PRO A 59 11.06 0.83 18.40
N LEU A 60 10.39 1.83 17.81
CA LEU A 60 9.04 1.67 17.26
C LEU A 60 8.98 0.66 16.11
N CYS A 61 9.91 0.76 15.15
CA CYS A 61 10.02 -0.19 14.03
C CYS A 61 10.35 -1.61 14.53
N TYR A 62 11.24 -1.73 15.52
CA TYR A 62 11.55 -3.02 16.12
C TYR A 62 10.33 -3.66 16.79
N THR A 63 9.54 -2.88 17.53
CA THR A 63 8.30 -3.34 18.16
C THR A 63 7.27 -3.78 17.13
N VAL A 64 7.19 -3.11 15.98
CA VAL A 64 6.32 -3.58 14.89
C VAL A 64 6.71 -4.98 14.41
N LEU A 65 8.00 -5.23 14.20
CA LEU A 65 8.47 -6.53 13.70
C LEU A 65 8.43 -7.65 14.76
N ASN A 66 8.77 -7.34 16.02
CA ASN A 66 9.06 -8.37 17.03
C ASN A 66 8.19 -8.27 18.30
N GLY A 67 7.53 -7.15 18.52
CA GLY A 67 6.69 -6.90 19.70
C GLY A 67 5.24 -7.32 19.49
N SER A 68 4.49 -7.33 20.59
CA SER A 68 3.05 -7.54 20.58
C SER A 68 2.30 -6.31 20.03
N PHE A 69 1.01 -6.48 19.77
CA PHE A 69 0.14 -5.36 19.41
C PHE A 69 -0.01 -4.36 20.57
N GLU A 70 -0.02 -4.85 21.80
CA GLU A 70 -0.09 -4.08 23.03
C GLU A 70 1.16 -3.22 23.22
N ASP A 71 2.36 -3.79 23.03
CA ASP A 71 3.63 -3.05 23.11
C ASP A 71 3.66 -1.87 22.13
N LEU A 72 3.13 -2.09 20.91
CA LEU A 72 3.02 -1.03 19.91
C LEU A 72 2.07 0.09 20.38
N ARG A 73 0.91 -0.28 20.94
CA ARG A 73 -0.07 0.69 21.43
C ARG A 73 0.48 1.53 22.57
N ASP A 74 1.18 0.92 23.51
CA ASP A 74 1.76 1.61 24.65
C ASP A 74 2.82 2.62 24.20
N LEU A 75 3.69 2.22 23.26
CA LEU A 75 4.72 3.10 22.70
C LEU A 75 4.13 4.28 21.90
N LEU A 76 3.03 4.05 21.19
CA LEU A 76 2.30 5.11 20.48
C LEU A 76 1.56 6.07 21.43
N ALA A 77 1.21 5.61 22.64
CA ALA A 77 0.52 6.43 23.65
C ALA A 77 1.47 7.36 24.44
N ASP A 78 2.70 6.92 24.70
CA ASP A 78 3.66 7.60 25.60
C ASP A 78 4.63 8.57 24.89
N SER A 79 4.52 8.70 23.58
CA SER A 79 5.51 9.39 22.76
C SER A 79 5.22 10.88 22.60
N LYS A 80 6.16 11.72 23.07
CA LYS A 80 6.20 13.13 22.66
C LYS A 80 6.31 13.18 21.13
N ARG A 81 5.30 13.77 20.47
CA ARG A 81 5.25 13.91 19.01
C ARG A 81 6.31 14.89 18.51
N THR A 82 7.53 14.39 18.37
CA THR A 82 8.64 15.06 17.68
C THR A 82 8.62 14.72 16.20
N GLU A 83 9.34 15.49 15.39
CA GLU A 83 9.51 15.19 13.97
C GLU A 83 10.19 13.83 13.74
N GLN A 84 11.16 13.47 14.57
CA GLN A 84 11.81 12.16 14.50
C GLN A 84 10.82 11.03 14.80
N PHE A 85 9.98 11.20 15.83
CA PHE A 85 8.97 10.21 16.15
C PHE A 85 7.96 10.01 15.01
N GLN A 86 7.57 11.09 14.32
CA GLN A 86 6.72 10.98 13.14
C GLN A 86 7.42 10.21 11.99
N ARG A 87 8.73 10.43 11.76
CA ARG A 87 9.50 9.62 10.80
C ARG A 87 9.50 8.15 11.19
N ASP A 88 9.65 7.84 12.47
CA ASP A 88 9.64 6.47 12.97
C ASP A 88 8.27 5.81 12.79
N ILE A 89 7.16 6.54 12.99
CA ILE A 89 5.79 6.02 12.73
C ILE A 89 5.62 5.69 11.24
N ASP A 90 6.05 6.59 10.36
CA ASP A 90 5.89 6.43 8.92
C ASP A 90 6.71 5.25 8.39
N TYR A 91 7.93 5.08 8.93
CA TYR A 91 8.79 3.95 8.60
C TYR A 91 8.30 2.65 9.25
N ALA A 92 7.70 2.70 10.43
CA ALA A 92 7.09 1.54 11.07
C ALA A 92 5.94 0.96 10.22
N LEU A 93 5.21 1.80 9.46
CA LEU A 93 4.17 1.33 8.54
C LEU A 93 4.74 0.52 7.37
N PHE A 94 5.94 0.84 6.89
CA PHE A 94 6.65 -0.01 5.91
C PHE A 94 6.80 -1.44 6.44
N PHE A 95 7.29 -1.59 7.68
CA PHE A 95 7.51 -2.91 8.28
C PHE A 95 6.21 -3.65 8.63
N ALA A 96 5.17 -2.94 9.08
CA ALA A 96 3.87 -3.57 9.33
C ALA A 96 3.31 -4.22 8.05
N ASN A 97 3.40 -3.50 6.92
CA ASN A 97 2.99 -4.03 5.63
C ASN A 97 3.93 -5.13 5.13
N LEU A 98 5.26 -4.97 5.30
CA LEU A 98 6.24 -6.00 4.94
C LEU A 98 6.03 -7.32 5.71
N SER A 99 5.51 -7.26 6.95
CA SER A 99 5.16 -8.43 7.75
C SER A 99 3.71 -8.89 7.56
N GLU A 100 2.95 -8.24 6.68
CA GLU A 100 1.52 -8.49 6.44
C GLU A 100 0.63 -8.37 7.71
N ASP A 101 1.09 -7.60 8.70
CA ASP A 101 0.36 -7.36 9.95
C ASP A 101 -0.61 -6.18 9.79
N THR A 102 -1.78 -6.50 9.22
CA THR A 102 -2.84 -5.53 8.95
C THR A 102 -3.35 -4.79 10.19
N LEU A 103 -3.27 -5.41 11.37
CA LEU A 103 -3.74 -4.82 12.62
C LEU A 103 -2.76 -3.74 13.12
N LYS A 104 -1.45 -4.02 13.06
CA LYS A 104 -0.42 -3.01 13.35
C LYS A 104 -0.41 -1.90 12.31
N ALA A 105 -0.56 -2.23 11.03
CA ALA A 105 -0.68 -1.24 9.96
C ALA A 105 -1.86 -0.29 10.20
N PHE A 106 -3.03 -0.83 10.58
CA PHE A 106 -4.21 -0.05 10.93
C PHE A 106 -3.94 0.93 12.08
N VAL A 107 -3.35 0.47 13.20
CA VAL A 107 -3.07 1.36 14.34
C VAL A 107 -2.03 2.43 14.03
N LEU A 108 -1.03 2.13 13.19
CA LEU A 108 -0.06 3.12 12.74
C LEU A 108 -0.73 4.21 11.88
N LEU A 109 -1.63 3.83 10.97
CA LEU A 109 -2.44 4.77 10.20
C LEU A 109 -3.32 5.65 11.08
N GLU A 110 -4.02 5.07 12.06
CA GLU A 110 -4.81 5.81 13.06
C GLU A 110 -3.94 6.76 13.90
N SER A 111 -2.66 6.43 14.08
CA SER A 111 -1.70 7.27 14.78
C SER A 111 -1.12 8.40 13.92
N GLY A 112 -1.46 8.43 12.63
CA GLY A 112 -1.06 9.46 11.68
C GLY A 112 0.13 9.08 10.81
N ALA A 113 0.40 7.78 10.62
CA ALA A 113 1.42 7.34 9.68
C ALA A 113 1.14 7.87 8.26
N ASN A 114 2.16 8.41 7.60
CA ASN A 114 2.11 8.78 6.19
C ASN A 114 2.57 7.60 5.31
N PRO A 115 1.67 6.90 4.59
CA PRO A 115 2.05 5.77 3.75
C PRO A 115 2.87 6.15 2.52
N GLY A 116 2.95 7.44 2.18
CA GLY A 116 3.67 7.96 1.02
C GLY A 116 4.76 8.97 1.38
N ARG A 117 5.40 8.85 2.55
CA ARG A 117 6.52 9.74 2.92
C ARG A 117 7.64 9.65 1.85
N PRO A 118 8.02 10.76 1.21
CA PRO A 118 9.11 10.76 0.24
C PRO A 118 10.46 10.61 0.91
N LEU A 119 11.44 10.07 0.16
CA LEU A 119 12.83 9.84 0.60
C LEU A 119 12.94 8.97 1.86
N SER A 120 11.98 8.06 2.02
CA SER A 120 11.93 7.06 3.06
C SER A 120 11.16 5.85 2.54
N SER A 121 11.66 4.66 2.83
CA SER A 121 10.84 3.45 2.81
C SER A 121 9.58 3.71 3.64
N ASN A 122 8.41 3.40 3.07
CA ASN A 122 7.11 3.85 3.58
C ASN A 122 6.04 2.77 3.39
N GLY A 123 4.83 3.02 3.88
CA GLY A 123 3.72 2.08 3.80
C GLY A 123 3.45 1.57 2.39
N LEU A 124 3.50 2.43 1.37
CA LEU A 124 3.26 2.05 -0.02
C LEU A 124 4.35 1.12 -0.58
N HIS A 125 5.63 1.38 -0.25
CA HIS A 125 6.73 0.46 -0.57
C HIS A 125 6.52 -0.93 0.08
N GLY A 126 6.16 -0.95 1.37
CA GLY A 126 5.94 -2.19 2.11
C GLY A 126 4.77 -2.99 1.56
N ALA A 127 3.65 -2.32 1.25
CA ALA A 127 2.48 -2.95 0.65
C ALA A 127 2.79 -3.52 -0.74
N ALA A 128 3.53 -2.78 -1.57
CA ALA A 128 3.94 -3.24 -2.89
C ALA A 128 4.89 -4.44 -2.84
N SER A 129 5.82 -4.48 -1.89
CA SER A 129 6.75 -5.61 -1.68
C SER A 129 6.05 -6.92 -1.36
N ARG A 130 4.81 -6.83 -0.86
CA ARG A 130 3.96 -7.97 -0.52
C ARG A 130 2.72 -8.06 -1.40
N GLY A 131 2.61 -7.29 -2.48
CA GLY A 131 1.42 -7.34 -3.35
C GLY A 131 0.10 -7.15 -2.58
N GLN A 132 0.09 -6.27 -1.57
CA GLN A 132 -1.07 -5.97 -0.74
C GLN A 132 -1.93 -4.91 -1.40
N LEU A 133 -2.64 -5.33 -2.44
CA LEU A 133 -3.33 -4.41 -3.32
C LEU A 133 -4.44 -3.60 -2.61
N ASN A 134 -5.05 -4.16 -1.55
CA ASN A 134 -5.97 -3.44 -0.67
C ASN A 134 -5.32 -2.25 0.06
N GLU A 135 -4.09 -2.41 0.57
CA GLU A 135 -3.36 -1.32 1.23
C GLU A 135 -2.93 -0.27 0.20
N ILE A 136 -2.42 -0.69 -0.96
CA ILE A 136 -2.10 0.20 -2.08
C ILE A 136 -3.31 1.06 -2.45
N CYS A 137 -4.49 0.46 -2.58
CA CYS A 137 -5.74 1.15 -2.87
C CYS A 137 -6.11 2.17 -1.79
N LYS A 138 -6.08 1.75 -0.51
CA LYS A 138 -6.35 2.67 0.62
C LYS A 138 -5.42 3.88 0.59
N TYR A 139 -4.15 3.70 0.24
CA TYR A 139 -3.19 4.79 0.19
C TYR A 139 -3.41 5.69 -1.03
N ALA A 140 -3.77 5.12 -2.19
CA ALA A 140 -4.09 5.86 -3.40
C ALA A 140 -5.33 6.77 -3.27
N LEU A 141 -6.22 6.51 -2.30
CA LEU A 141 -7.35 7.40 -1.99
C LEU A 141 -6.91 8.78 -1.46
N ASN A 142 -5.67 8.92 -0.99
CA ASN A 142 -5.13 10.21 -0.59
C ASN A 142 -4.43 10.88 -1.78
N PRO A 143 -4.96 11.99 -2.33
CA PRO A 143 -4.42 12.62 -3.54
C PRO A 143 -3.02 13.23 -3.34
N ASN A 144 -2.55 13.36 -2.09
CA ASN A 144 -1.21 13.85 -1.80
C ASN A 144 -0.13 12.76 -1.84
N ILE A 145 -0.52 11.50 -2.04
CA ILE A 145 0.40 10.37 -2.12
C ILE A 145 0.69 10.08 -3.60
N SER A 146 1.95 10.25 -3.99
CA SER A 146 2.42 9.85 -5.32
C SER A 146 2.62 8.34 -5.37
N MET A 147 2.10 7.69 -6.42
CA MET A 147 2.36 6.26 -6.68
C MET A 147 3.78 6.00 -7.19
N ASP A 148 4.47 7.05 -7.63
CA ASP A 148 5.90 7.04 -8.00
C ASP A 148 6.78 7.58 -6.85
N VAL A 149 6.29 7.58 -5.61
CA VAL A 149 7.09 7.99 -4.45
C VAL A 149 8.42 7.21 -4.43
N GLN A 150 9.50 7.90 -4.11
CA GLN A 150 10.83 7.32 -4.04
C GLN A 150 11.25 7.17 -2.58
N ASP A 151 11.83 6.04 -2.24
CA ASP A 151 12.55 5.83 -0.98
C ASP A 151 13.90 6.57 -0.98
N GLU A 152 14.67 6.42 0.10
CA GLU A 152 16.00 7.03 0.24
C GLU A 152 17.03 6.53 -0.79
N THR A 153 16.76 5.42 -1.48
CA THR A 153 17.59 4.87 -2.56
C THR A 153 17.01 5.10 -3.96
N PHE A 154 15.97 5.92 -4.06
CA PHE A 154 15.23 6.18 -5.29
C PHE A 154 14.44 4.98 -5.83
N ALA A 155 14.26 3.93 -5.02
CA ALA A 155 13.36 2.83 -5.33
C ALA A 155 11.91 3.31 -5.26
N THR A 156 11.10 2.89 -6.22
CA THR A 156 9.66 3.16 -6.24
C THR A 156 8.88 1.93 -5.80
N PRO A 157 7.58 2.02 -5.46
CA PRO A 157 6.76 0.86 -5.14
C PRO A 157 6.76 -0.21 -6.25
N VAL A 158 6.84 0.21 -7.52
CA VAL A 158 6.96 -0.71 -8.67
C VAL A 158 8.23 -1.56 -8.58
N ILE A 159 9.36 -0.99 -8.16
CA ILE A 159 10.61 -1.73 -7.95
C ILE A 159 10.46 -2.79 -6.85
N TYR A 160 9.77 -2.48 -5.75
CA TYR A 160 9.49 -3.46 -4.69
C TYR A 160 8.58 -4.58 -5.16
N ALA A 161 7.56 -4.27 -5.96
CA ALA A 161 6.66 -5.28 -6.52
C ALA A 161 7.36 -6.26 -7.49
N MET A 162 8.50 -5.86 -8.09
CA MET A 162 9.28 -6.76 -8.96
C MET A 162 9.91 -7.93 -8.23
N ASP A 163 9.95 -7.96 -6.90
CA ASP A 163 10.47 -9.10 -6.14
C ASP A 163 9.44 -10.20 -5.89
N LEU A 164 8.16 -9.93 -6.17
CA LEU A 164 7.09 -10.93 -6.05
C LEU A 164 7.22 -12.03 -7.12
N ASN A 165 6.73 -13.23 -6.87
CA ASN A 165 6.68 -14.25 -7.92
C ASN A 165 5.53 -13.99 -8.90
N SER A 166 5.71 -14.40 -10.16
CA SER A 166 4.63 -14.40 -11.16
C SER A 166 3.46 -15.28 -10.70
N PRO A 167 2.20 -14.86 -10.93
CA PRO A 167 1.77 -13.65 -11.64
C PRO A 167 1.68 -12.38 -10.76
N ARG A 168 1.93 -12.51 -9.46
CA ARG A 168 1.68 -11.47 -8.46
C ARG A 168 2.53 -10.22 -8.64
N ASP A 169 3.73 -10.35 -9.21
CA ASP A 169 4.53 -9.19 -9.63
C ASP A 169 3.79 -8.32 -10.63
N TRP A 170 3.37 -8.90 -11.76
CA TRP A 170 2.62 -8.18 -12.78
C TRP A 170 1.30 -7.63 -12.25
N ASP A 171 0.52 -8.42 -11.51
CA ASP A 171 -0.78 -7.96 -10.99
C ASP A 171 -0.61 -6.73 -10.09
N THR A 172 0.43 -6.72 -9.25
CA THR A 172 0.75 -5.59 -8.39
C THR A 172 1.24 -4.38 -9.19
N ILE A 173 2.13 -4.59 -10.16
CA ILE A 173 2.68 -3.50 -10.98
C ILE A 173 1.61 -2.88 -11.87
N GLU A 174 0.79 -3.70 -12.52
CA GLU A 174 -0.36 -3.24 -13.30
C GLU A 174 -1.32 -2.45 -12.42
N TYR A 175 -1.58 -2.91 -11.20
CA TYR A 175 -2.41 -2.18 -10.26
C TYR A 175 -1.81 -0.82 -9.86
N LEU A 176 -0.51 -0.75 -9.60
CA LEU A 176 0.18 0.52 -9.34
C LEU A 176 0.05 1.48 -10.53
N PHE A 177 0.20 1.00 -11.77
CA PHE A 177 0.00 1.81 -12.97
C PHE A 177 -1.44 2.31 -13.10
N ILE A 178 -2.41 1.45 -12.81
CA ILE A 178 -3.84 1.80 -12.75
C ILE A 178 -4.10 2.91 -11.73
N GLN A 179 -3.39 2.91 -10.60
CA GLN A 179 -3.45 3.97 -9.57
C GLN A 179 -2.64 5.23 -9.92
N GLY A 180 -1.96 5.26 -11.07
CA GLY A 180 -1.26 6.44 -11.56
C GLY A 180 0.26 6.42 -11.44
N ALA A 181 0.88 5.29 -11.05
CA ALA A 181 2.33 5.14 -11.20
C ALA A 181 2.70 5.18 -12.69
N SER A 182 3.79 5.85 -13.03
CA SER A 182 4.23 6.01 -14.41
C SER A 182 4.90 4.73 -14.94
N PRO A 183 4.37 4.09 -15.99
CA PRO A 183 5.02 2.93 -16.62
C PRO A 183 6.36 3.26 -17.28
N GLN A 184 6.62 4.56 -17.53
CA GLN A 184 7.81 5.06 -18.20
C GLN A 184 8.85 5.63 -17.22
N ALA A 185 8.60 5.55 -15.91
CA ALA A 185 9.55 5.99 -14.90
C ALA A 185 10.90 5.28 -15.06
N LYS A 186 11.96 5.99 -14.65
CA LYS A 186 13.32 5.48 -14.67
C LYS A 186 13.91 5.53 -13.28
N VAL A 187 14.63 4.48 -12.91
CA VAL A 187 15.39 4.39 -11.67
C VAL A 187 16.86 4.28 -12.05
N SER A 188 17.67 5.23 -11.59
CA SER A 188 19.09 5.33 -11.96
C SER A 188 19.33 5.28 -13.49
N ASN A 189 18.47 5.95 -14.27
CA ASN A 189 18.44 5.97 -15.74
C ASN A 189 17.98 4.68 -16.45
N TYR A 190 17.64 3.62 -15.71
CA TYR A 190 17.11 2.38 -16.28
C TYR A 190 15.59 2.34 -16.22
N THR A 191 14.95 1.81 -17.27
CA THR A 191 13.51 1.57 -17.28
C THR A 191 13.15 0.39 -16.38
N TYR A 192 11.89 0.32 -15.95
CA TYR A 192 11.39 -0.84 -15.22
C TYR A 192 11.60 -2.16 -15.97
N ALA A 193 11.41 -2.18 -17.30
CA ALA A 193 11.63 -3.37 -18.11
C ALA A 193 13.11 -3.79 -18.14
N GLN A 194 14.06 -2.85 -18.16
CA GLN A 194 15.50 -3.18 -18.08
C GLN A 194 15.86 -3.78 -16.72
N ILE A 195 15.31 -3.24 -15.63
CA ILE A 195 15.52 -3.76 -14.28
C ILE A 195 14.91 -5.16 -14.14
N ALA A 196 13.69 -5.38 -14.64
CA ALA A 196 13.04 -6.69 -14.62
C ALA A 196 13.85 -7.76 -15.38
N ARG A 197 14.37 -7.44 -16.57
CA ARG A 197 15.28 -8.34 -17.30
C ARG A 197 16.54 -8.67 -16.52
N GLN A 198 17.11 -7.69 -15.83
CA GLN A 198 18.30 -7.92 -15.01
C GLN A 198 18.01 -8.86 -13.82
N LYS A 199 16.76 -8.89 -13.33
CA LYS A 199 16.28 -9.89 -12.36
C LYS A 199 15.96 -11.25 -12.98
N GLY A 200 16.14 -11.44 -14.29
CA GLY A 200 15.78 -12.66 -15.02
C GLY A 200 14.27 -12.78 -15.31
N LYS A 201 13.53 -11.67 -15.29
CA LYS A 201 12.07 -11.64 -15.48
C LYS A 201 11.67 -11.09 -16.84
N ASP A 202 12.00 -11.82 -17.90
CA ASP A 202 11.71 -11.39 -19.29
C ASP A 202 10.20 -11.26 -19.57
N ASP A 203 9.36 -12.16 -19.06
CA ASP A 203 7.89 -12.06 -19.22
C ASP A 203 7.34 -10.77 -18.59
N LEU A 204 7.79 -10.45 -17.38
CA LEU A 204 7.40 -9.22 -16.70
C LEU A 204 7.85 -7.99 -17.48
N ALA A 205 9.09 -7.99 -17.98
CA ALA A 205 9.62 -6.90 -18.79
C ALA A 205 8.78 -6.67 -20.07
N GLN A 206 8.39 -7.75 -20.76
CA GLN A 206 7.53 -7.69 -21.94
C GLN A 206 6.16 -7.11 -21.61
N LYS A 207 5.55 -7.53 -20.49
CA LYS A 207 4.26 -6.98 -20.05
C LYS A 207 4.34 -5.48 -19.75
N ILE A 208 5.41 -5.03 -19.09
CA ILE A 208 5.64 -3.60 -18.81
C ILE A 208 5.79 -2.80 -20.11
N GLU A 209 6.56 -3.28 -21.09
CA GLU A 209 6.74 -2.62 -22.38
C GLU A 209 5.47 -2.60 -23.23
N ALA A 210 4.66 -3.66 -23.14
CA ALA A 210 3.39 -3.78 -23.85
C ALA A 210 2.26 -2.99 -23.18
N TYR A 211 2.46 -2.46 -21.97
CA TYR A 211 1.43 -1.74 -21.24
C TYR A 211 1.10 -0.41 -21.91
N LYS A 212 -0.15 -0.28 -22.36
CA LYS A 212 -0.66 0.90 -23.07
C LYS A 212 -1.56 1.80 -22.21
N GLY A 213 -1.56 1.58 -20.89
CA GLY A 213 -2.51 2.22 -19.98
C GLY A 213 -3.80 1.43 -19.85
N TRP A 214 -4.49 1.66 -18.74
CA TRP A 214 -5.79 1.07 -18.47
C TRP A 214 -6.91 1.88 -19.11
N VAL A 215 -7.73 1.23 -19.94
CA VAL A 215 -8.90 1.81 -20.58
C VAL A 215 -10.15 1.11 -20.02
N GLY A 216 -10.57 1.52 -18.82
CA GLY A 216 -11.74 0.97 -18.16
C GLY A 216 -12.04 1.65 -16.82
N PRO A 217 -13.19 1.39 -16.20
CA PRO A 217 -13.48 1.90 -14.86
C PRO A 217 -12.53 1.22 -13.85
N LEU A 218 -11.88 2.02 -12.98
CA LEU A 218 -10.96 1.52 -11.94
C LEU A 218 -11.66 0.56 -10.96
N TYR A 219 -12.93 0.82 -10.73
CA TYR A 219 -13.80 0.07 -9.85
C TYR A 219 -15.17 -0.06 -10.53
N LYS A 220 -15.83 -1.18 -10.29
CA LYS A 220 -17.27 -1.31 -10.46
C LYS A 220 -17.93 -0.82 -9.18
N LYS A 221 -18.79 0.18 -9.29
CA LYS A 221 -19.60 0.62 -8.15
C LYS A 221 -20.94 -0.10 -8.15
N SER A 222 -21.36 -0.60 -6.99
CA SER A 222 -22.65 -1.28 -6.81
C SER A 222 -23.36 -0.74 -5.56
N VAL A 223 -24.66 -0.48 -5.61
CA VAL A 223 -25.39 -0.03 -4.40
C VAL A 223 -25.70 -1.22 -3.50
N ILE A 224 -25.15 -1.23 -2.28
CA ILE A 224 -25.41 -2.29 -1.29
C ILE A 224 -26.63 -1.96 -0.43
N ARG A 225 -26.78 -0.68 -0.04
CA ARG A 225 -27.80 -0.28 0.92
C ARG A 225 -28.18 1.17 0.75
N VAL A 226 -29.46 1.49 0.95
CA VAL A 226 -29.94 2.87 1.07
C VAL A 226 -30.67 3.05 2.40
N LYS A 227 -30.35 4.09 3.17
CA LYS A 227 -30.93 4.33 4.50
C LYS A 227 -31.21 5.81 4.75
N GLN A 228 -32.41 6.11 5.26
CA GLN A 228 -32.74 7.45 5.77
C GLN A 228 -32.17 7.63 7.17
N HIS A 229 -31.46 8.74 7.37
CA HIS A 229 -31.13 9.19 8.70
C HIS A 229 -32.37 9.80 9.36
N LYS A 230 -32.76 9.28 10.54
CA LYS A 230 -34.05 9.61 11.17
C LYS A 230 -34.19 11.09 11.56
N ARG A 231 -33.09 11.74 11.96
CA ARG A 231 -33.12 13.12 12.46
C ARG A 231 -33.00 14.15 11.36
N SER A 232 -32.06 13.95 10.43
CA SER A 232 -31.77 14.92 9.36
C SER A 232 -32.61 14.69 8.10
N GLY A 233 -33.30 13.56 7.98
CA GLY A 233 -34.03 13.20 6.76
C GLY A 233 -33.15 12.81 5.57
N LEU A 234 -31.83 13.03 5.67
CA LEU A 234 -30.85 12.72 4.64
C LEU A 234 -30.84 11.24 4.27
N VAL A 235 -30.62 10.97 3.00
CA VAL A 235 -30.57 9.61 2.45
C VAL A 235 -29.11 9.26 2.19
N TRP A 236 -28.63 8.23 2.89
CA TRP A 236 -27.28 7.71 2.73
C TRP A 236 -27.31 6.43 1.90
N VAL A 237 -26.35 6.32 1.00
CA VAL A 237 -26.14 5.19 0.11
C VAL A 237 -24.83 4.53 0.51
N LYS A 238 -24.88 3.25 0.86
CA LYS A 238 -23.68 2.42 1.02
C LYS A 238 -23.31 1.88 -0.36
N VAL A 239 -22.16 2.29 -0.86
CA VAL A 239 -21.65 1.89 -2.19
C VAL A 239 -20.55 0.85 -2.00
N LEU A 240 -20.60 -0.23 -2.77
CA LEU A 240 -19.52 -1.20 -2.93
C LEU A 240 -18.63 -0.77 -4.08
N TYR A 241 -17.33 -0.84 -3.88
CA TYR A 241 -16.32 -0.69 -4.91
C TYR A 241 -15.68 -2.06 -5.10
N GLU A 242 -15.89 -2.67 -6.26
CA GLU A 242 -15.32 -3.97 -6.64
C GLU A 242 -14.28 -3.72 -7.74
N CYS A 243 -13.05 -4.24 -7.64
CA CYS A 243 -12.12 -4.18 -8.77
C CYS A 243 -12.48 -5.31 -9.76
N PRO A 244 -13.02 -5.01 -10.96
CA PRO A 244 -13.52 -6.06 -11.86
C PRO A 244 -12.42 -6.97 -12.39
N ARG A 245 -11.15 -6.54 -12.30
CA ARG A 245 -9.98 -7.32 -12.73
C ARG A 245 -9.48 -8.31 -11.67
N PHE A 246 -9.77 -8.06 -10.39
CA PHE A 246 -9.33 -8.90 -9.26
C PHE A 246 -10.52 -9.29 -8.35
N PRO A 247 -11.55 -9.99 -8.86
CA PRO A 247 -12.82 -10.16 -8.14
C PRO A 247 -12.75 -11.03 -6.88
N ASN A 248 -11.67 -11.82 -6.67
CA ASN A 248 -11.61 -12.84 -5.62
C ASN A 248 -10.61 -12.54 -4.48
N GLU A 249 -9.96 -11.38 -4.48
CA GLU A 249 -8.93 -11.04 -3.48
C GLU A 249 -9.47 -10.18 -2.31
N GLY A 250 -10.78 -10.19 -2.08
CA GLY A 250 -11.38 -9.50 -0.92
C GLY A 250 -11.44 -7.96 -1.04
N TRP A 251 -11.34 -7.44 -2.26
CA TRP A 251 -11.28 -6.03 -2.70
C TRP A 251 -12.49 -5.14 -2.42
N ASN A 252 -13.39 -5.57 -1.57
CA ASN A 252 -14.67 -4.92 -1.37
C ASN A 252 -14.53 -3.72 -0.43
N TYR A 253 -14.22 -2.55 -1.00
CA TYR A 253 -14.29 -1.30 -0.25
C TYR A 253 -15.74 -0.80 -0.21
N THR A 254 -16.17 -0.29 0.95
CA THR A 254 -17.50 0.33 1.05
C THR A 254 -17.41 1.74 1.60
N SER A 255 -17.99 2.69 0.88
CA SER A 255 -18.19 4.07 1.33
C SER A 255 -19.65 4.31 1.74
N TYR A 256 -19.88 5.39 2.48
CA TYR A 256 -21.20 5.98 2.65
C TYR A 256 -21.23 7.32 1.94
N GLU A 257 -22.10 7.45 0.94
CA GLU A 257 -22.26 8.65 0.12
C GLU A 257 -23.67 9.22 0.32
N LEU A 258 -23.81 10.55 0.28
CA LEU A 258 -25.13 11.17 0.27
C LEU A 258 -25.78 10.90 -1.08
N PHE A 259 -27.06 10.53 -1.05
CA PHE A 259 -27.81 10.25 -2.27
C PHE A 259 -27.83 11.45 -3.24
N SER A 260 -27.84 12.67 -2.71
CA SER A 260 -27.79 13.92 -3.49
C SER A 260 -26.43 14.21 -4.10
N GLU A 261 -25.38 13.54 -3.65
CA GLU A 261 -23.98 13.74 -4.06
C GLU A 261 -23.47 12.60 -4.95
N LEU A 262 -24.32 11.60 -5.25
CA LEU A 262 -23.97 10.53 -6.17
C LEU A 262 -23.77 11.10 -7.59
N GLY A 263 -22.51 11.14 -8.04
CA GLY A 263 -22.13 11.63 -9.37
C GLY A 263 -22.26 10.61 -10.51
N ASP A 264 -22.80 9.42 -10.25
CA ASP A 264 -22.91 8.32 -11.22
C ASP A 264 -24.40 7.98 -11.47
N ASP A 265 -24.85 8.20 -12.71
CA ASP A 265 -26.24 8.00 -13.11
C ASP A 265 -26.76 6.57 -12.92
N LEU A 266 -25.90 5.56 -13.10
CA LEU A 266 -26.27 4.17 -12.89
C LEU A 266 -26.46 3.87 -11.40
N LEU A 267 -25.54 4.37 -10.57
CA LEU A 267 -25.69 4.29 -9.11
C LEU A 267 -26.93 5.03 -8.61
N VAL A 268 -27.22 6.21 -9.15
CA VAL A 268 -28.43 6.97 -8.79
C VAL A 268 -29.68 6.17 -9.12
N LYS A 269 -29.76 5.56 -10.30
CA LYS A 269 -30.90 4.71 -10.70
C LYS A 269 -31.04 3.51 -9.76
N GLU A 270 -29.93 2.83 -9.45
CA GLU A 270 -29.96 1.67 -8.57
C GLU A 270 -30.36 2.04 -7.13
N ALA A 271 -29.84 3.15 -6.61
CA ALA A 271 -30.19 3.66 -5.28
C ALA A 271 -31.67 4.07 -5.19
N LYS A 272 -32.22 4.71 -6.24
CA LYS A 272 -33.65 5.05 -6.33
C LYS A 272 -34.52 3.80 -6.25
N ARG A 273 -34.22 2.80 -7.08
CA ARG A 273 -34.94 1.51 -7.09
C ARG A 273 -34.96 0.88 -5.70
N MET A 274 -33.79 0.73 -5.08
CA MET A 274 -33.68 0.12 -3.75
C MET A 274 -34.40 0.94 -2.66
N TRP A 275 -34.40 2.27 -2.77
CA TRP A 275 -35.11 3.15 -1.85
C TRP A 275 -36.63 2.96 -1.88
N GLU A 276 -37.21 2.90 -3.07
CA GLU A 276 -38.63 2.70 -3.28
C GLU A 276 -39.10 1.33 -2.77
N GLU A 277 -38.32 0.28 -3.06
CA GLU A 277 -38.55 -1.07 -2.53
C GLU A 277 -38.57 -1.08 -1.00
N ASN A 278 -37.60 -0.41 -0.35
CA ASN A 278 -37.52 -0.32 1.10
C ASN A 278 -38.73 0.40 1.72
N ARG A 279 -39.22 1.49 1.08
CA ARG A 279 -40.43 2.19 1.53
C ARG A 279 -41.68 1.34 1.35
N SER A 280 -41.79 0.60 0.25
CA SER A 280 -42.92 -0.29 -0.01
C SER A 280 -42.97 -1.44 0.99
N ARG A 281 -41.83 -2.11 1.26
CA ARG A 281 -41.72 -3.11 2.35
C ARG A 281 -42.04 -2.54 3.72
N GLY A 282 -41.59 -1.31 4.01
CA GLY A 282 -41.91 -0.60 5.24
C GLY A 282 -43.40 -0.30 5.41
N ARG A 283 -44.09 0.11 4.33
CA ARG A 283 -45.55 0.32 4.31
C ARG A 283 -46.30 -0.98 4.57
N LEU A 284 -45.95 -2.06 3.87
CA LEU A 284 -46.51 -3.41 4.09
C LEU A 284 -46.37 -3.88 5.53
N ARG A 285 -45.17 -3.75 6.13
CA ARG A 285 -44.92 -4.13 7.53
C ARG A 285 -45.75 -3.31 8.53
N ARG A 286 -45.98 -2.02 8.28
CA ARG A 286 -46.84 -1.18 9.11
C ARG A 286 -48.32 -1.54 8.96
N SER A 287 -48.75 -1.92 7.75
CA SER A 287 -50.11 -2.39 7.50
C SER A 287 -50.41 -3.68 8.25
N MET A 288 -49.50 -4.66 8.20
CA MET A 288 -49.66 -5.93 8.91
C MET A 288 -49.66 -5.77 10.44
N ARG A 289 -48.94 -4.78 10.99
CA ARG A 289 -48.93 -4.47 12.43
C ARG A 289 -50.15 -3.69 12.91
N LYS A 290 -50.95 -3.10 12.02
CA LYS A 290 -52.18 -2.38 12.35
C LYS A 290 -53.44 -3.23 12.17
N GLY A 291 -53.31 -4.44 11.60
CA GLY A 291 -54.39 -5.41 11.41
C GLY A 291 -54.35 -6.58 12.40
N LEU A 292 -53.49 -6.49 13.43
CA LEU A 292 -53.48 -7.30 14.65
C LEU A 292 -53.90 -6.38 15.81
#